data_AF-B8GII4-F1
#
_entry.id   AF-B8GII4-F1
#
_cell.length_a   1.000
_cell.length_b   1.000
_cell.length_c   1.000
_cell.angle_alpha   90.00
_cell.angle_beta   90.00
_cell.angle_gamma   90.00
#
_symmetry.space_group_name_H-M   'P 1'
#
loop_
_entity.id
_entity.type
_entity.pdbx_description
1 polymer ?
#
loop_
_entity_poly.entity_id
_entity_poly.type
_entity_poly.pdbx_seq_one_letter_code
_entity_poly.pdbx_strand_id
1 'polypeptide(L)'
;MAENWEKAQQECTALGHELMYHDFDTDTFGTCKKGGEPGHFVQGRFVEHRCICMPATMDPQVAAEKEKAFLTENKDWASQSEKTGQ
;
A
#
# COMPACT_ATOMS: atom_id res chain seq x y z
N MET A 1 -9.72 -7.22 0.50
CA MET A 1 -9.00 -5.94 0.34
C MET A 1 -9.31 -5.16 1.59
N ALA A 2 -8.26 -4.76 2.28
CA ALA A 2 -8.35 -4.12 3.58
C ALA A 2 -8.69 -2.64 3.44
N GLU A 3 -9.33 -2.11 4.47
CA GLU A 3 -9.76 -0.69 4.53
C GLU A 3 -8.73 0.19 5.26
N ASN A 4 -7.74 -0.43 5.90
CA ASN A 4 -6.68 0.23 6.65
C ASN A 4 -5.54 -0.77 6.98
N TRP A 5 -4.46 -0.25 7.56
CA TRP A 5 -3.31 -1.05 8.01
C TRP A 5 -3.67 -2.18 9.00
N GLU A 6 -4.66 -1.99 9.87
CA GLU A 6 -5.08 -3.02 10.83
C GLU A 6 -5.70 -4.22 10.12
N LYS A 7 -6.65 -3.98 9.21
CA LYS A 7 -7.26 -5.02 8.38
C LYS A 7 -6.22 -5.69 7.49
N ALA A 8 -5.27 -4.94 6.93
CA ALA A 8 -4.20 -5.49 6.11
C ALA A 8 -3.28 -6.42 6.90
N GLN A 9 -2.95 -6.05 8.14
CA GLN A 9 -2.19 -6.90 9.05
C GLN A 9 -2.96 -8.18 9.43
N GLN A 10 -4.26 -8.07 9.71
CA GLN A 10 -5.11 -9.23 10.00
C GLN A 10 -5.16 -10.18 8.81
N GLU A 11 -5.35 -9.67 7.59
CA GLU A 11 -5.30 -10.47 6.36
C GLU A 11 -3.91 -11.10 6.18
N CYS A 12 -2.82 -10.38 6.44
CA CYS A 12 -1.45 -10.93 6.37
C CYS A 12 -1.27 -12.10 7.34
N THR A 13 -1.76 -11.96 8.57
CA THR A 13 -1.67 -13.01 9.59
C THR A 13 -2.50 -14.23 9.20
N ALA A 14 -3.71 -14.02 8.69
CA ALA A 14 -4.59 -15.10 8.22
C ALA A 14 -4.02 -15.85 7.02
N LEU A 15 -3.35 -15.15 6.10
CA LEU A 15 -2.77 -15.71 4.87
C LEU A 15 -1.31 -16.17 5.02
N GLY A 16 -0.66 -15.87 6.15
CA GLY A 16 0.77 -16.13 6.35
C GLY A 16 1.69 -15.28 5.44
N HIS A 17 1.25 -14.08 5.06
CA HIS A 17 2.03 -13.14 4.26
C HIS A 17 2.91 -12.25 5.15
N GLU A 18 4.13 -11.98 4.70
CA GLU A 18 5.13 -11.23 5.47
C GLU A 18 4.98 -9.71 5.34
N LEU A 19 4.33 -9.23 4.28
CA LEU A 19 4.23 -7.80 3.96
C LEU A 19 2.78 -7.38 3.79
N MET A 20 2.42 -6.26 4.39
CA MET A 20 1.22 -5.50 4.07
C MET A 20 1.57 -4.34 3.14
N TYR A 21 0.63 -3.89 2.33
CA TYR A 21 0.83 -2.74 1.46
C TYR A 21 -0.37 -1.79 1.48
N HIS A 22 -0.09 -0.54 1.14
CA HIS A 22 -1.09 0.45 0.74
C HIS A 22 -0.75 0.94 -0.67
N ASP A 23 -1.66 0.70 -1.62
CA ASP A 23 -1.58 1.13 -3.00
C ASP A 23 -2.28 2.48 -3.16
N PHE A 24 -1.53 3.51 -3.53
CA PHE A 24 -2.03 4.88 -3.66
C PHE A 24 -2.67 5.18 -5.01
N ASP A 25 -2.49 4.30 -6.01
CA ASP A 25 -3.15 4.46 -7.30
C ASP A 25 -4.62 4.00 -7.23
N THR A 26 -4.91 3.07 -6.31
CA THR A 26 -6.23 2.47 -6.10
C THR A 26 -6.80 2.69 -4.70
N ASP A 27 -6.10 3.45 -3.84
CA ASP A 27 -6.45 3.71 -2.44
C ASP A 27 -6.81 2.42 -1.68
N THR A 28 -6.00 1.39 -1.85
CA THR A 28 -6.33 0.03 -1.42
C THR A 28 -5.24 -0.54 -0.52
N PHE A 29 -5.66 -1.09 0.62
CA PHE A 29 -4.77 -1.84 1.50
C PHE A 29 -4.86 -3.34 1.22
N GLY A 30 -3.74 -4.04 1.40
CA GLY A 30 -3.70 -5.47 1.19
C GLY A 30 -2.43 -6.13 1.68
N THR A 31 -2.22 -7.34 1.18
CA THR A 31 -1.12 -8.22 1.58
C THR A 31 -0.26 -8.55 0.38
N CYS A 32 1.05 -8.53 0.52
CA CYS A 32 2.01 -8.85 -0.52
C CYS A 32 2.95 -9.96 -0.06
N LYS A 33 3.35 -10.83 -1.00
CA LYS A 33 4.44 -11.79 -0.77
C LYS A 33 5.77 -11.11 -1.05
N LYS A 34 6.77 -11.43 -0.24
CA LYS A 34 8.14 -10.94 -0.43
C LYS A 34 8.65 -11.36 -1.82
N GLY A 35 9.09 -10.37 -2.61
CA GLY A 35 9.66 -10.59 -3.95
C GLY A 35 8.70 -10.45 -5.14
N GLY A 36 7.44 -10.03 -4.92
CA GLY A 36 6.58 -9.58 -6.01
C GLY A 36 6.89 -8.14 -6.41
N GLU A 37 6.96 -7.87 -7.71
CA GLU A 37 6.97 -6.49 -8.24
C GLU A 37 5.53 -5.94 -8.18
N PRO A 38 5.26 -4.90 -7.39
CA PRO A 38 3.94 -4.30 -7.34
C PRO A 38 3.68 -3.51 -8.63
N GLY A 39 2.72 -3.95 -9.42
CA GLY A 39 2.35 -3.31 -10.67
C GLY A 39 1.34 -4.12 -11.47
N HIS A 40 0.91 -3.54 -12.58
CA HIS A 40 -0.04 -4.17 -13.49
C HIS A 40 0.32 -3.90 -14.95
N PHE A 41 -0.17 -4.74 -15.85
CA PHE A 41 0.00 -4.53 -17.29
C PHE A 41 -1.16 -3.70 -17.85
N VAL A 42 -0.85 -2.55 -18.43
CA VAL A 42 -1.79 -1.74 -19.20
C VAL A 42 -1.34 -1.74 -20.65
N GLN A 43 -2.19 -2.29 -21.54
CA GLN A 43 -1.93 -2.32 -22.99
C GLN A 43 -0.55 -2.91 -23.36
N GLY A 44 -0.12 -3.97 -22.66
CA GLY A 44 1.17 -4.63 -22.91
C GLY A 44 2.39 -3.91 -22.33
N ARG A 45 2.20 -2.86 -21.52
CA ARG A 45 3.27 -2.19 -20.75
C ARG A 45 3.08 -2.46 -19.27
N PHE A 46 4.16 -2.82 -18.58
CA PHE A 46 4.15 -2.89 -17.12
C PHE A 46 4.15 -1.48 -16.54
N VAL A 47 3.24 -1.23 -15.62
CA VAL A 47 3.11 0.02 -14.86
C VAL A 47 3.30 -0.34 -13.40
N GLU A 48 4.39 0.16 -12.81
CA GLU A 48 4.67 0.03 -11.38
C GLU A 48 3.62 0.79 -10.57
N HIS A 49 3.12 0.15 -9.51
CA HIS A 49 2.19 0.79 -8.58
C HIS A 49 2.95 1.66 -7.58
N ARG A 50 2.35 2.80 -7.25
CA ARG A 50 2.79 3.61 -6.12
C ARG A 50 2.27 2.99 -4.83
N CYS A 51 2.97 1.99 -4.33
CA CYS A 51 2.61 1.34 -3.08
C CYS A 51 3.67 1.50 -1.99
N ILE A 52 3.22 1.64 -0.75
CA ILE A 52 4.08 1.53 0.44
C ILE A 52 3.93 0.13 0.98
N CYS A 53 5.02 -0.63 1.03
CA CYS A 53 5.07 -1.96 1.61
C CYS A 53 5.71 -1.91 3.01
N MET A 54 5.05 -2.51 4.00
CA MET A 54 5.54 -2.60 5.37
C MET A 54 5.46 -4.05 5.89
N PRO A 55 6.31 -4.44 6.86
CA PRO A 55 6.22 -5.76 7.48
C PRO A 55 4.87 -5.97 8.16
N ALA A 56 4.24 -7.13 7.97
CA ALA A 56 3.00 -7.49 8.66
C ALA A 56 3.16 -7.58 10.19
N THR A 57 4.39 -7.77 10.67
CA THR A 57 4.73 -7.76 12.10
C THR A 57 4.78 -6.36 12.71
N MET A 58 4.71 -5.30 11.91
CA MET A 58 4.72 -3.91 12.37
C MET A 58 3.36 -3.52 12.92
N ASP A 59 3.34 -2.81 14.06
CA ASP A 59 2.10 -2.29 14.63
C ASP A 59 1.36 -1.37 13.63
N PRO A 60 0.02 -1.53 13.44
CA PRO A 60 -0.73 -0.75 12.46
C PRO A 60 -0.72 0.77 12.71
N GLN A 61 -0.65 1.22 13.97
CA GLN A 61 -0.56 2.64 14.28
C GLN A 61 0.80 3.18 13.87
N VAL A 62 1.88 2.44 14.16
CA VAL A 62 3.24 2.79 13.71
C VAL A 62 3.33 2.80 12.18
N ALA A 63 2.65 1.88 11.50
CA ALA A 63 2.58 1.85 10.03
C ALA A 63 1.90 3.12 9.49
N ALA A 64 0.76 3.52 10.08
CA ALA A 64 0.06 4.74 9.71
C ALA A 64 0.91 6.00 9.97
N GLU A 65 1.64 6.08 11.09
CA GLU A 65 2.55 7.20 11.38
C GLU A 65 3.69 7.28 10.36
N LYS A 66 4.29 6.14 9.99
CA LYS A 66 5.34 6.07 8.98
C LYS A 66 4.84 6.46 7.60
N GLU A 67 3.64 6.02 7.22
CA GLU A 67 2.99 6.43 5.99
C GLU A 67 2.79 7.95 5.97
N LYS A 68 2.23 8.52 7.04
CA LYS A 68 2.01 9.97 7.14
C LYS A 68 3.32 10.75 7.05
N ALA A 69 4.38 10.27 7.69
CA ALA A 69 5.71 10.86 7.59
C ALA A 69 6.22 10.81 6.14
N PHE A 70 6.14 9.64 5.50
CA PHE A 70 6.53 9.46 4.11
C PHE A 70 5.77 10.42 3.18
N LEU A 71 4.46 10.57 3.32
CA LEU A 71 3.64 11.48 2.51
C LEU A 71 3.96 12.96 2.75
N THR A 72 4.40 13.31 3.97
CA THR A 72 4.84 14.67 4.30
C THR A 72 6.15 15.02 3.58
N GLU A 73 7.05 14.04 3.48
CA GLU A 73 8.33 14.16 2.77
C GLU A 73 8.16 14.05 1.25
N ASN A 74 7.21 13.25 0.78
CA ASN A 74 6.96 12.92 -0.63
C ASN A 74 5.61 13.49 -1.07
N LYS A 75 5.50 14.81 -1.12
CA LYS A 75 4.24 15.50 -1.43
C LYS A 75 3.64 15.15 -2.80
N ASP A 76 4.47 14.74 -3.76
CA ASP A 76 4.03 14.24 -5.08
C ASP A 76 3.15 12.99 -4.99
N TRP A 77 3.26 12.21 -3.90
CA TRP A 77 2.37 11.08 -3.63
C TRP A 77 1.02 11.53 -3.06
N ALA A 78 1.02 12.57 -2.22
CA ALA A 78 -0.19 13.13 -1.62
C ALA A 78 -1.08 13.90 -2.62
N SER A 79 -0.49 14.50 -3.66
CA SER A 79 -1.20 15.43 -4.56
C SER A 79 -2.11 14.78 -5.62
N GLN A 80 -2.14 13.45 -5.73
CA GLN A 80 -2.89 12.75 -6.79
C GLN A 80 -4.10 11.95 -6.30
N SER A 81 -4.32 11.83 -4.97
CA SER A 81 -5.55 11.24 -4.43
C SER A 81 -6.79 12.12 -4.69
N GLU A 82 -6.59 13.41 -5.04
CA GLU A 82 -7.66 14.36 -5.36
C GLU A 82 -8.19 14.27 -6.81
N LYS A 83 -7.65 13.39 -7.66
CA LYS A 83 -8.02 13.33 -9.11
C LYS A 83 -8.91 12.18 -9.55
N THR A 84 -9.65 11.56 -8.63
CA THR A 84 -10.76 10.64 -9.00
C THR A 84 -12.07 11.18 -8.44
N GLY A 85 -12.46 12.37 -8.92
CA GLY A 85 -13.63 13.06 -8.40
C GLY A 85 -14.10 14.24 -9.23
N GLN A 86 -14.08 14.16 -10.56
CA GLN A 86 -15.03 14.89 -11.43
C GLN A 86 -15.05 14.35 -12.86
#